data_AF-A0A532TCR8-F1
#
_entry.id   AF-A0A532TCR8-F1
#
_cell.length_a   1.000
_cell.length_b   1.000
_cell.length_c   1.000
_cell.angle_alpha   90.00
_cell.angle_beta   90.00
_cell.angle_gamma   90.00
#
_symmetry.space_group_name_H-M   'P 1'
#
loop_
_entity.id
_entity.type
_entity.pdbx_description
1 polymer ?
#
loop_
_entity_poly.entity_id
_entity_poly.type
_entity_poly.pdbx_seq_one_letter_code
_entity_poly.pdbx_strand_id
1 'polypeptide(L)'
;MKEFKVNEFITLKLVDNKTEIFVKNQMFRQCKFLLITIPIEQIDAYKELESIDEAAEKLDKSLERDNSSHFQIPPEVEFWAHCSNIQVWAENNYDTRLLHSNLAFPLLKKLSEVGDAFAKKVFKEEIGKRFQAGNENTQRFLIKEGYLKYLSKEMILSLIPESDLILELERIIQKEMEIRTKDNIIGRGYVLKNNKISWLILKNVKLKEIPVLIKNIKSLIGLSLSGNLMETLPDWFWDFKELEYLDLSRNLLREIPKSIENLKKLKHLNVGYNQIEELPNSIGNLTRLERLVIADNKIKLLPNSIGELKALKDFISGANSIKSIPDSIGYMTSLESLDLSETLIETLPNSIKYLKNLNALYLMDSMIKDNYLIKTLRRKGTDVFLKRITKNKKN
;
A
#
# COMPACT_ATOMS: atom_id res chain seq x y z
N MET A 1 -29.92 26.58 29.24
CA MET A 1 -28.99 25.56 28.70
C MET A 1 -29.09 24.34 29.60
N LYS A 2 -29.58 23.19 29.09
CA LYS A 2 -29.58 21.94 29.87
C LYS A 2 -28.19 21.33 29.79
N GLU A 3 -27.69 20.85 30.92
CA GLU A 3 -26.38 20.24 31.06
C GLU A 3 -26.53 18.91 31.79
N PHE A 4 -25.89 17.87 31.27
CA PHE A 4 -25.86 16.54 31.87
C PHE A 4 -24.42 16.06 31.96
N LYS A 5 -23.94 15.81 33.18
CA LYS A 5 -22.59 15.33 33.43
C LYS A 5 -22.61 13.80 33.51
N VAL A 6 -21.95 13.14 32.56
CA VAL A 6 -21.87 11.68 32.52
C VAL A 6 -20.82 11.16 33.51
N ASN A 7 -19.63 11.76 33.48
CA ASN A 7 -18.55 11.47 34.41
C ASN A 7 -17.64 12.70 34.57
N GLU A 8 -16.46 12.54 35.17
CA GLU A 8 -15.53 13.67 35.35
C GLU A 8 -14.98 14.26 34.04
N PHE A 9 -15.02 13.50 32.94
CA PHE A 9 -14.49 13.91 31.64
C PHE A 9 -15.58 14.33 30.65
N ILE A 10 -16.73 13.67 30.63
CA ILE A 10 -17.78 13.81 29.62
C ILE A 10 -18.95 14.62 30.16
N THR A 11 -19.40 15.61 29.39
CA THR A 11 -20.59 16.40 29.68
C THR A 11 -21.36 16.66 28.38
N LEU A 12 -22.68 16.51 28.40
CA LEU A 12 -23.54 16.87 27.28
C LEU A 12 -24.27 18.18 27.59
N LYS A 13 -24.44 19.03 26.58
CA LYS A 13 -25.18 20.30 26.70
C LYS A 13 -26.15 20.45 25.54
N LEU A 14 -27.35 20.91 25.83
CA LEU A 14 -28.30 21.32 24.81
C LEU A 14 -28.04 22.78 24.44
N VAL A 15 -27.48 23.01 23.25
CA VAL A 15 -27.10 24.32 22.70
C VAL A 15 -27.78 24.47 21.34
N ASP A 16 -28.53 25.55 21.13
CA ASP A 16 -29.24 25.83 19.86
C ASP A 16 -30.05 24.65 19.32
N ASN A 17 -30.81 23.98 20.20
CA ASN A 17 -31.61 22.79 19.90
C ASN A 17 -30.81 21.58 19.39
N LYS A 18 -29.49 21.56 19.65
CA LYS A 18 -28.61 20.43 19.33
C LYS A 18 -27.89 19.93 20.57
N THR A 19 -27.76 18.62 20.66
CA THR A 19 -27.00 17.97 21.73
C THR A 19 -25.51 18.01 21.39
N GLU A 20 -24.75 18.74 22.20
CA GLU A 20 -23.31 18.84 22.08
C GLU A 20 -22.60 18.05 23.17
N ILE A 21 -21.48 17.44 22.81
CA ILE A 21 -20.66 16.63 23.71
C ILE A 21 -19.40 17.43 24.02
N PHE A 22 -19.03 17.49 25.28
CA PHE A 22 -17.82 18.13 25.77
C PHE A 22 -16.94 17.08 26.47
N VAL A 23 -15.64 17.13 26.20
CA VAL A 23 -14.62 16.33 26.89
C VAL A 23 -13.65 17.27 27.58
N LYS A 24 -13.56 17.22 28.92
CA LYS A 24 -12.87 18.21 29.77
C LYS A 24 -13.16 19.65 29.35
N ASN A 25 -14.44 20.01 29.27
CA ASN A 25 -14.93 21.35 28.88
C ASN A 25 -14.58 21.80 27.46
N GLN A 26 -13.94 20.96 26.63
CA GLN A 26 -13.73 21.24 25.21
C GLN A 26 -14.81 20.59 24.37
N MET A 27 -15.41 21.35 23.45
CA MET A 27 -16.42 20.83 22.53
C MET A 27 -15.81 19.72 21.66
N PHE A 28 -16.44 18.55 21.66
CA PHE A 28 -16.06 17.43 20.82
C PHE A 28 -16.76 17.53 19.46
N ARG A 29 -15.99 17.93 18.44
CA ARG A 29 -16.45 18.17 17.06
C ARG A 29 -16.10 16.97 16.17
N GLN A 30 -17.06 16.05 16.02
CA GLN A 30 -17.04 14.91 15.10
C GLN A 30 -18.46 14.74 14.54
N CYS A 31 -18.66 14.20 13.34
CA CYS A 31 -20.00 13.83 12.88
C CYS A 31 -20.59 12.76 13.81
N LYS A 32 -21.75 13.04 14.40
CA LYS A 32 -22.37 12.23 15.45
C LYS A 32 -23.62 11.56 14.89
N PHE A 33 -23.55 10.27 14.59
CA PHE A 33 -24.73 9.43 14.54
C PHE A 33 -24.85 8.74 15.90
N LEU A 34 -25.75 9.25 16.75
CA LEU A 34 -26.03 8.69 18.07
C LEU A 34 -27.30 7.84 18.11
N LEU A 35 -28.13 7.99 17.08
CA LEU A 35 -29.42 7.34 16.98
C LEU A 35 -29.41 6.51 15.70
N ILE A 36 -29.53 5.20 15.90
CA ILE A 36 -29.94 4.27 14.85
C ILE A 36 -31.41 3.99 15.13
N THR A 37 -32.28 4.38 14.21
CA THR A 37 -33.72 4.09 14.34
C THR A 37 -33.98 2.70 13.78
N ILE A 38 -34.30 1.75 14.66
CA ILE A 38 -34.69 0.40 14.27
C ILE A 38 -36.22 0.35 14.21
N PRO A 39 -36.85 0.07 13.05
CA PRO A 39 -38.29 -0.10 12.95
C PRO A 39 -38.77 -1.24 13.87
N ILE A 40 -39.85 -1.01 14.62
CA ILE A 40 -40.39 -1.97 15.60
C ILE A 40 -40.74 -3.31 14.94
N GLU A 41 -41.16 -3.26 13.67
CA GLU A 41 -41.53 -4.43 12.85
C GLU A 41 -40.35 -5.34 12.50
N GLN A 42 -39.11 -4.87 12.65
CA GLN A 42 -37.90 -5.60 12.27
C GLN A 42 -37.06 -6.04 13.48
N ILE A 43 -37.50 -5.76 14.72
CA ILE A 43 -36.76 -6.08 15.97
C ILE A 43 -36.31 -7.55 16.03
N ASP A 44 -37.13 -8.49 15.54
CA ASP A 44 -36.80 -9.92 15.52
C ASP A 44 -35.62 -10.27 14.61
N ALA A 45 -35.43 -9.54 13.50
CA ALA A 45 -34.29 -9.71 12.60
C ALA A 45 -32.96 -9.22 13.21
N TYR A 46 -33.03 -8.53 14.34
CA TYR A 46 -31.91 -7.88 15.02
C TYR A 46 -31.60 -8.48 16.40
N LYS A 47 -32.33 -9.51 16.83
CA LYS A 47 -32.08 -10.20 18.11
C LYS A 47 -30.74 -10.93 18.20
N GLU A 48 -30.13 -11.25 17.05
CA GLU A 48 -28.84 -11.95 16.95
C GLU A 48 -27.64 -11.00 16.74
N LEU A 49 -27.83 -9.68 16.82
CA LEU A 49 -26.72 -8.73 16.60
C LEU A 49 -25.70 -8.76 17.74
N GLU A 50 -24.42 -8.84 17.39
CA GLU A 50 -23.32 -8.78 18.37
C GLU A 50 -22.80 -7.35 18.60
N SER A 51 -23.14 -6.38 17.74
CA SER A 51 -22.75 -4.98 17.87
C SER A 51 -23.71 -3.99 17.16
N ILE A 52 -23.65 -2.72 17.58
CA ILE A 52 -24.38 -1.63 16.90
C ILE A 52 -23.87 -1.38 15.47
N ASP A 53 -22.60 -1.69 15.18
CA ASP A 53 -22.04 -1.56 13.83
C ASP A 53 -22.63 -2.62 12.88
N GLU A 54 -22.84 -3.85 13.36
CA GLU A 54 -23.53 -4.91 12.58
C GLU A 54 -24.99 -4.53 12.31
N ALA A 55 -25.64 -3.87 13.27
CA ALA A 55 -26.96 -3.27 13.09
C ALA A 55 -26.91 -2.25 11.96
N ALA A 56 -25.95 -1.32 11.99
CA ALA A 56 -25.79 -0.24 11.02
C ALA A 56 -25.44 -0.73 9.60
N GLU A 57 -24.71 -1.83 9.44
CA GLU A 57 -24.43 -2.41 8.13
C GLU A 57 -25.64 -3.14 7.51
N LYS A 58 -26.49 -3.74 8.36
CA LYS A 58 -27.75 -4.38 7.95
C LYS A 58 -28.89 -3.36 7.75
N LEU A 59 -28.78 -2.18 8.36
CA LEU A 59 -29.70 -1.07 8.23
C LEU A 59 -29.24 -0.19 7.06
N ASP A 60 -30.10 -0.04 6.04
CA ASP A 60 -29.82 0.76 4.86
C ASP A 60 -29.27 2.17 5.21
N LYS A 61 -28.31 2.67 4.43
CA LYS A 61 -27.69 4.00 4.60
C LYS A 61 -28.70 5.15 4.55
N SER A 62 -29.93 4.88 4.09
CA SER A 62 -31.06 5.81 4.12
C SER A 62 -31.51 6.24 5.52
N LEU A 63 -31.08 5.54 6.59
CA LEU A 63 -31.29 5.95 7.98
C LEU A 63 -30.16 6.83 8.54
N GLU A 64 -29.03 6.95 7.84
CA GLU A 64 -27.95 7.90 8.13
C GLU A 64 -28.35 9.29 7.61
N ARG A 65 -29.29 9.95 8.29
CA ARG A 65 -29.83 11.30 8.01
C ARG A 65 -29.47 11.88 6.63
N ASP A 66 -30.26 11.55 5.61
CA ASP A 66 -30.78 12.60 4.72
C ASP A 66 -32.13 12.20 4.10
N ASN A 67 -33.16 12.99 4.44
CA ASN A 67 -34.45 13.13 3.75
C ASN A 67 -35.33 11.90 3.50
N SER A 68 -36.12 11.48 4.50
CA SER A 68 -37.57 11.21 4.32
C SER A 68 -38.27 10.96 5.66
N SER A 69 -39.27 11.82 5.99
CA SER A 69 -40.47 11.56 6.83
C SER A 69 -40.41 10.38 7.84
N HIS A 70 -40.59 10.50 9.17
CA HIS A 70 -41.78 11.09 9.81
C HIS A 70 -41.75 11.00 11.37
N PHE A 71 -40.67 11.37 12.07
CA PHE A 71 -40.76 11.59 13.53
C PHE A 71 -39.88 12.77 13.96
N GLN A 72 -40.51 13.92 14.21
CA GLN A 72 -39.86 15.08 14.83
C GLN A 72 -39.77 14.81 16.35
N ILE A 73 -38.71 14.10 16.77
CA ILE A 73 -38.40 13.95 18.19
C ILE A 73 -38.06 15.35 18.73
N PRO A 74 -38.72 15.84 19.79
CA PRO A 74 -38.38 17.13 20.37
C PRO A 74 -36.90 17.18 20.77
N PRO A 75 -36.18 18.29 20.55
CA PRO A 75 -34.75 18.39 20.86
C PRO A 75 -34.39 18.00 22.30
N GLU A 76 -35.30 18.24 23.25
CA GLU A 76 -35.11 17.85 24.65
C GLU A 76 -35.20 16.33 24.87
N VAL A 77 -36.08 15.65 24.14
CA VAL A 77 -36.22 14.18 24.20
C VAL A 77 -35.03 13.52 23.54
N GLU A 78 -34.60 14.04 22.38
CA GLU A 78 -33.37 13.62 21.70
C GLU A 78 -32.14 13.82 22.60
N PHE A 79 -32.07 14.95 23.32
CA PHE A 79 -31.01 15.22 24.29
C PHE A 79 -30.94 14.16 25.40
N TRP A 80 -32.06 13.80 26.01
CA TRP A 80 -32.07 12.79 27.06
C TRP A 80 -31.76 11.39 26.54
N ALA A 81 -32.20 11.05 25.33
CA ALA A 81 -31.82 9.80 24.68
C ALA A 81 -30.30 9.72 24.44
N HIS A 82 -29.69 10.79 23.94
CA HIS A 82 -28.24 10.89 23.78
C HIS A 82 -27.49 10.79 25.12
N CYS A 83 -27.98 11.46 26.16
CA CYS A 83 -27.41 11.36 27.50
C CYS A 83 -27.45 9.93 28.03
N SER A 84 -28.59 9.25 27.87
CA SER A 84 -28.76 7.86 28.29
C SER A 84 -27.78 6.92 27.58
N ASN A 85 -27.67 7.01 26.25
CA ASN A 85 -26.76 6.17 25.47
C ASN A 85 -25.30 6.35 25.89
N ILE A 86 -24.84 7.59 26.07
CA ILE A 86 -23.45 7.87 26.49
C ILE A 86 -23.23 7.48 27.97
N GLN A 87 -24.23 7.65 28.83
CA GLN A 87 -24.17 7.20 30.23
C GLN A 87 -23.97 5.69 30.30
N VAL A 88 -24.84 4.93 29.63
CA VAL A 88 -24.77 3.46 29.60
C VAL A 88 -23.43 3.00 29.04
N TRP A 89 -22.96 3.62 27.97
CA TRP A 89 -21.64 3.34 27.40
C TRP A 89 -20.50 3.58 28.40
N ALA A 90 -20.52 4.71 29.12
CA ALA A 90 -19.51 5.05 30.12
C ALA A 90 -19.55 4.14 31.37
N GLU A 91 -20.75 3.82 31.87
CA GLU A 91 -20.96 2.94 33.03
C GLU A 91 -20.58 1.48 32.74
N ASN A 92 -20.72 1.05 31.49
CA ASN A 92 -20.29 -0.26 31.02
C ASN A 92 -18.85 -0.22 30.49
N ASN A 93 -17.99 0.54 31.15
CA ASN A 93 -16.56 0.51 30.90
C ASN A 93 -16.17 0.84 29.45
N TYR A 94 -16.87 1.77 28.82
CA TYR A 94 -16.66 2.19 27.44
C TYR A 94 -16.75 1.06 26.39
N ASP A 95 -17.58 0.04 26.65
CA ASP A 95 -17.79 -1.08 25.73
C ASP A 95 -18.21 -0.58 24.33
N THR A 96 -17.33 -0.78 23.36
CA THR A 96 -17.48 -0.29 21.98
C THR A 96 -18.65 -0.92 21.23
N ARG A 97 -19.27 -1.98 21.78
CA ARG A 97 -20.49 -2.58 21.23
C ARG A 97 -21.75 -1.78 21.55
N LEU A 98 -21.73 -0.96 22.61
CA LEU A 98 -22.89 -0.21 23.12
C LEU A 98 -23.04 1.18 22.49
N LEU A 99 -22.06 1.62 21.70
CA LEU A 99 -22.11 2.89 21.00
C LEU A 99 -21.52 2.73 19.59
N HIS A 100 -22.15 3.32 18.58
CA HIS A 100 -21.72 3.20 17.19
C HIS A 100 -20.24 3.62 17.01
N SER A 101 -19.48 2.88 16.20
CA SER A 101 -18.02 3.07 16.05
C SER A 101 -17.60 4.47 15.63
N ASN A 102 -18.39 5.14 14.79
CA ASN A 102 -18.15 6.53 14.37
C ASN A 102 -18.11 7.53 15.53
N LEU A 103 -18.71 7.20 16.68
CA LEU A 103 -18.66 8.00 17.89
C LEU A 103 -17.78 7.38 18.96
N ALA A 104 -17.96 6.08 19.25
CA ALA A 104 -17.28 5.39 20.34
C ALA A 104 -15.75 5.47 20.21
N PHE A 105 -15.22 5.21 19.01
CA PHE A 105 -13.78 5.16 18.80
C PHE A 105 -13.12 6.56 18.82
N PRO A 106 -13.66 7.59 18.15
CA PRO A 106 -13.17 8.97 18.29
C PRO A 106 -13.32 9.54 19.71
N LEU A 107 -14.39 9.18 20.42
CA LEU A 107 -14.61 9.63 21.80
C LEU A 107 -13.61 8.97 22.77
N LEU A 108 -13.35 7.67 22.63
CA LEU A 108 -12.28 6.95 23.35
C LEU A 108 -10.91 7.59 23.11
N LYS A 109 -10.59 7.93 21.86
CA LYS A 109 -9.35 8.63 21.53
C LYS A 109 -9.26 9.95 22.29
N LYS A 110 -10.30 10.79 22.24
CA LYS A 110 -10.30 12.10 22.91
C LYS A 110 -10.19 11.95 24.43
N LEU A 111 -10.89 10.98 25.03
CA LEU A 111 -10.80 10.67 26.46
C LEU A 111 -9.38 10.24 26.86
N SER A 112 -8.75 9.40 26.04
CA SER A 112 -7.37 8.99 26.22
C SER A 112 -6.39 10.17 26.18
N GLU A 113 -6.62 11.13 25.28
CA GLU A 113 -5.80 12.34 25.13
C GLU A 113 -5.95 13.32 26.30
N VAL A 114 -7.13 13.41 26.91
CA VAL A 114 -7.36 14.27 28.09
C VAL A 114 -6.97 13.62 29.42
N GLY A 115 -6.48 12.38 29.39
CA GLY A 115 -5.89 11.69 30.54
C GLY A 115 -6.81 10.74 31.30
N ASP A 116 -7.93 10.32 30.72
CA ASP A 116 -8.72 9.21 31.29
C ASP A 116 -7.93 7.90 31.14
N ALA A 117 -7.42 7.38 32.26
CA ALA A 117 -6.58 6.18 32.28
C ALA A 117 -7.34 4.92 31.85
N PHE A 118 -8.62 4.83 32.19
CA PHE A 118 -9.44 3.68 31.84
C PHE A 118 -9.83 3.71 30.36
N ALA A 119 -10.27 4.88 29.85
CA ALA A 119 -10.50 5.06 28.42
C ALA A 119 -9.23 4.78 27.61
N LYS A 120 -8.06 5.21 28.09
CA LYS A 120 -6.76 4.93 27.46
C LYS A 120 -6.47 3.43 27.37
N LYS A 121 -6.82 2.65 28.40
CA LYS A 121 -6.69 1.19 28.37
C LYS A 121 -7.63 0.58 27.31
N VAL A 122 -8.92 0.89 27.39
CA VAL A 122 -9.94 0.38 26.45
C VAL A 122 -9.63 0.75 25.01
N PHE A 123 -9.19 1.99 24.77
CA PHE A 123 -8.80 2.47 23.45
C PHE A 123 -7.65 1.67 22.85
N LYS A 124 -6.62 1.34 23.64
CA LYS A 124 -5.51 0.49 23.17
C LYS A 124 -5.97 -0.93 22.85
N GLU A 125 -6.78 -1.53 23.72
CA GLU A 125 -7.35 -2.86 23.51
C GLU A 125 -8.20 -2.90 22.23
N GLU A 126 -8.99 -1.87 21.98
CA GLU A 126 -9.83 -1.76 20.79
C GLU A 126 -9.02 -1.62 19.50
N ILE A 127 -7.94 -0.81 19.51
CA ILE A 127 -7.01 -0.75 18.37
C ILE A 127 -6.44 -2.15 18.11
N GLY A 128 -6.02 -2.85 19.17
CA GLY A 128 -5.48 -4.21 19.07
C GLY A 128 -6.46 -5.22 18.47
N LYS A 129 -7.70 -5.26 18.99
CA LYS A 129 -8.79 -6.12 18.49
C LYS A 129 -9.06 -5.87 17.01
N ARG A 130 -9.24 -4.60 16.62
CA ARG A 130 -9.51 -4.20 15.24
C ARG A 130 -8.35 -4.54 14.30
N PHE A 131 -7.12 -4.42 14.79
CA PHE A 131 -5.94 -4.81 14.02
C PHE A 131 -5.87 -6.33 13.84
N GLN A 132 -6.12 -7.11 14.90
CA GLN A 132 -6.07 -8.58 14.89
C GLN A 132 -7.19 -9.22 14.06
N ALA A 133 -8.35 -8.56 13.93
CA ALA A 133 -9.43 -9.02 13.06
C ALA A 133 -9.01 -9.19 11.58
N GLY A 134 -7.85 -8.64 11.17
CA GLY A 134 -7.21 -8.99 9.89
C GLY A 134 -7.83 -8.36 8.66
N ASN A 135 -8.85 -7.50 8.81
CA ASN A 135 -9.45 -6.75 7.70
C ASN A 135 -8.45 -5.72 7.13
N GLU A 136 -8.10 -5.85 5.83
CA GLU A 136 -7.10 -5.01 5.16
C GLU A 136 -7.47 -3.51 5.20
N ASN A 137 -8.75 -3.16 5.06
CA ASN A 137 -9.20 -1.77 5.11
C ASN A 137 -9.06 -1.20 6.52
N THR A 138 -9.47 -1.96 7.54
CA THR A 138 -9.35 -1.55 8.94
C THR A 138 -7.89 -1.39 9.35
N GLN A 139 -7.03 -2.37 9.05
CA GLN A 139 -5.59 -2.28 9.33
C GLN A 139 -4.97 -1.07 8.63
N ARG A 140 -5.28 -0.87 7.34
CA ARG A 140 -4.80 0.29 6.57
C ARG A 140 -5.25 1.62 7.18
N PHE A 141 -6.51 1.72 7.60
CA PHE A 141 -7.04 2.91 8.28
C PHE A 141 -6.30 3.18 9.60
N LEU A 142 -6.15 2.16 10.45
CA LEU A 142 -5.43 2.28 11.73
C LEU A 142 -3.99 2.76 11.55
N ILE A 143 -3.28 2.27 10.51
CA ILE A 143 -1.91 2.68 10.20
C ILE A 143 -1.88 4.12 9.67
N LYS A 144 -2.70 4.46 8.66
CA LYS A 144 -2.70 5.79 8.02
C LYS A 144 -3.07 6.92 8.98
N GLU A 145 -4.05 6.68 9.85
CA GLU A 145 -4.48 7.65 10.86
C GLU A 145 -3.57 7.67 12.10
N GLY A 146 -2.51 6.85 12.10
CA GLY A 146 -1.50 6.83 13.16
C GLY A 146 -2.01 6.29 14.50
N TYR A 147 -2.99 5.37 14.50
CA TYR A 147 -3.49 4.74 15.73
C TYR A 147 -2.48 3.77 16.34
N LEU A 148 -1.59 3.17 15.54
CA LEU A 148 -0.59 2.25 16.08
C LEU A 148 0.42 2.93 17.02
N LYS A 149 0.58 4.26 16.96
CA LYS A 149 1.47 5.01 17.88
C LYS A 149 1.05 4.93 19.35
N TYR A 150 -0.20 4.54 19.62
CA TYR A 150 -0.72 4.39 20.98
C TYR A 150 -0.40 3.00 21.57
N LEU A 151 0.03 2.05 20.73
CA LEU A 151 0.43 0.70 21.15
C LEU A 151 1.95 0.65 21.32
N SER A 152 2.41 -0.16 22.29
CA SER A 152 3.85 -0.46 22.39
C SER A 152 4.25 -1.45 21.30
N LYS A 153 5.55 -1.54 21.01
CA LYS A 153 6.07 -2.51 20.03
C LYS A 153 5.74 -3.94 20.43
N GLU A 154 5.86 -4.27 21.72
CA GLU A 154 5.55 -5.59 22.26
C GLU A 154 4.07 -5.93 22.06
N MET A 155 3.18 -4.97 22.31
CA MET A 155 1.75 -5.14 22.09
C MET A 155 1.46 -5.36 20.61
N ILE A 156 2.07 -4.59 19.71
CA ILE A 156 1.93 -4.78 18.27
C ILE A 156 2.40 -6.17 17.85
N LEU A 157 3.58 -6.60 18.30
CA LEU A 157 4.14 -7.90 17.96
C LEU A 157 3.28 -9.06 18.49
N SER A 158 2.66 -8.93 19.67
CA SER A 158 1.74 -9.94 20.18
C SER A 158 0.49 -10.16 19.32
N LEU A 159 0.14 -9.19 18.46
CA LEU A 159 -1.00 -9.28 17.54
C LEU A 159 -0.61 -9.94 16.21
N ILE A 160 0.68 -10.19 15.98
CA ILE A 160 1.22 -10.71 14.72
C ILE A 160 1.70 -12.15 14.97
N PRO A 161 1.04 -13.15 14.35
CA PRO A 161 1.45 -14.55 14.49
C PRO A 161 2.91 -14.83 14.08
N GLU A 162 3.43 -14.07 13.12
CA GLU A 162 4.80 -14.19 12.58
C GLU A 162 5.80 -13.22 13.25
N SER A 163 5.52 -12.78 14.48
CA SER A 163 6.35 -11.79 15.19
C SER A 163 7.79 -12.25 15.47
N ASP A 164 8.01 -13.53 15.74
CA ASP A 164 9.37 -14.08 15.93
C ASP A 164 10.25 -13.85 14.69
N LEU A 165 9.68 -14.03 13.50
CA LEU A 165 10.39 -13.79 12.24
C LEU A 165 10.77 -12.31 12.09
N ILE A 166 9.91 -11.39 12.53
CA ILE A 166 10.20 -9.95 12.50
C ILE A 166 11.36 -9.63 13.45
N LEU A 167 11.30 -10.12 14.69
CA LEU A 167 12.35 -9.90 15.69
C LEU A 167 13.71 -10.43 15.23
N GLU A 168 13.73 -11.62 14.61
CA GLU A 168 14.96 -12.19 14.06
C GLU A 168 15.49 -11.38 12.87
N LEU A 169 14.62 -10.92 11.97
CA LEU A 169 15.02 -10.04 10.88
C LEU A 169 15.60 -8.73 11.40
N GLU A 170 14.95 -8.09 12.37
CA GLU A 170 15.44 -6.87 13.02
C GLU A 170 16.82 -7.07 13.65
N ARG A 171 17.05 -8.22 14.30
CA ARG A 171 18.35 -8.60 14.87
C ARG A 171 19.42 -8.73 13.79
N ILE A 172 19.09 -9.36 12.65
CA ILE A 172 20.03 -9.52 11.52
C ILE A 172 20.39 -8.18 10.89
N ILE A 173 19.39 -7.31 10.67
CA ILE A 173 19.62 -6.00 10.01
C ILE A 173 20.08 -4.91 11.00
N GLN A 174 20.08 -5.20 12.30
CA GLN A 174 20.40 -4.28 13.41
C GLN A 174 19.58 -2.98 13.36
N LYS A 175 18.33 -3.07 12.92
CA LYS A 175 17.40 -1.94 12.78
C LYS A 175 15.99 -2.41 12.99
N GLU A 176 15.16 -1.52 13.54
CA GLU A 176 13.74 -1.78 13.69
C GLU A 176 13.00 -1.72 12.35
N MET A 177 11.90 -2.47 12.31
CA MET A 177 10.99 -2.59 11.19
C MET A 177 9.61 -2.10 11.61
N GLU A 178 9.03 -1.23 10.78
CA GLU A 178 7.69 -0.68 11.04
C GLU A 178 6.63 -1.43 10.25
N ILE A 179 5.40 -1.44 10.77
CA ILE A 179 4.23 -1.84 9.98
C ILE A 179 3.97 -0.75 8.94
N ARG A 180 3.81 -1.18 7.69
CA ARG A 180 3.54 -0.32 6.53
C ARG A 180 2.20 -0.67 5.89
N THR A 181 1.80 0.14 4.91
CA THR A 181 0.68 -0.15 4.01
C THR A 181 1.19 -0.31 2.59
N LYS A 182 0.44 -0.98 1.70
CA LYS A 182 0.81 -1.13 0.28
C LYS A 182 1.01 0.22 -0.42
N ASP A 183 0.29 1.25 0.01
CA ASP A 183 0.36 2.61 -0.55
C ASP A 183 1.60 3.40 -0.04
N ASN A 184 2.24 2.93 1.02
CA ASN A 184 3.41 3.57 1.63
C ASN A 184 4.49 2.55 1.97
N ILE A 185 5.25 2.17 0.95
CA ILE A 185 6.39 1.25 1.07
C ILE A 185 7.73 1.98 1.30
N ILE A 186 7.69 3.21 1.82
CA ILE A 186 8.89 4.00 2.09
C ILE A 186 9.56 3.51 3.37
N GLY A 187 10.89 3.35 3.32
CA GLY A 187 11.71 3.00 4.47
C GLY A 187 11.94 1.50 4.61
N ARG A 188 11.89 0.99 5.85
CA ARG A 188 12.00 -0.44 6.17
C ARG A 188 10.75 -0.86 6.92
N GLY A 189 10.33 -2.10 6.72
CA GLY A 189 9.11 -2.58 7.34
C GLY A 189 8.48 -3.76 6.64
N TYR A 190 7.24 -4.02 7.00
CA TYR A 190 6.45 -5.12 6.47
C TYR A 190 4.97 -4.72 6.37
N VAL A 191 4.22 -5.38 5.49
CA VAL A 191 2.76 -5.21 5.35
C VAL A 191 2.08 -6.53 5.63
N LEU A 192 1.04 -6.49 6.45
CA LEU A 192 0.23 -7.66 6.74
C LEU A 192 -0.96 -7.76 5.77
N LYS A 193 -1.31 -8.99 5.41
CA LYS A 193 -2.58 -9.33 4.75
C LYS A 193 -3.10 -10.59 5.40
N ASN A 194 -4.33 -10.56 5.92
CA ASN A 194 -4.93 -11.67 6.67
C ASN A 194 -3.99 -12.20 7.78
N ASN A 195 -3.39 -11.27 8.54
CA ASN A 195 -2.43 -11.53 9.62
C ASN A 195 -1.13 -12.26 9.23
N LYS A 196 -0.81 -12.34 7.94
CA LYS A 196 0.48 -12.86 7.44
C LYS A 196 1.29 -11.77 6.77
N ILE A 197 2.62 -11.87 6.82
CA ILE A 197 3.50 -10.96 6.10
C ILE A 197 3.29 -11.17 4.60
N SER A 198 2.84 -10.12 3.94
CA SER A 198 2.58 -10.10 2.50
C SER A 198 3.54 -9.19 1.75
N TRP A 199 4.11 -8.19 2.42
CA TRP A 199 5.20 -7.39 1.88
C TRP A 199 6.34 -7.30 2.86
N LEU A 200 7.56 -7.34 2.34
CA LEU A 200 8.78 -7.15 3.11
C LEU A 200 9.67 -6.10 2.44
N ILE A 201 10.09 -5.10 3.21
CA ILE A 201 10.85 -3.95 2.73
C ILE A 201 12.14 -3.84 3.56
N LEU A 202 13.24 -4.30 2.98
CA LEU A 202 14.58 -4.27 3.58
C LEU A 202 15.50 -3.38 2.74
N LYS A 203 15.17 -2.09 2.66
CA LYS A 203 15.93 -1.12 1.86
C LYS A 203 17.10 -0.53 2.65
N ASN A 204 18.28 -0.41 2.03
CA ASN A 204 19.46 0.25 2.60
C ASN A 204 19.89 -0.32 3.97
N VAL A 205 19.95 -1.65 4.07
CA VAL A 205 20.35 -2.38 5.29
C VAL A 205 21.72 -3.06 5.18
N LYS A 206 22.44 -2.84 4.05
CA LYS A 206 23.79 -3.37 3.80
C LYS A 206 23.84 -4.91 3.80
N LEU A 207 22.73 -5.58 3.47
CA LEU A 207 22.71 -7.03 3.34
C LEU A 207 23.62 -7.47 2.19
N LYS A 208 24.51 -8.41 2.46
CA LYS A 208 25.32 -9.08 1.42
C LYS A 208 24.62 -10.32 0.87
N GLU A 209 23.77 -10.93 1.68
CA GLU A 209 22.99 -12.11 1.36
C GLU A 209 21.57 -11.92 1.89
N ILE A 210 20.60 -12.56 1.24
CA ILE A 210 19.23 -12.58 1.73
C ILE A 210 19.12 -13.49 2.96
N PRO A 211 18.55 -13.02 4.09
CA PRO A 211 18.33 -13.85 5.27
C PRO A 211 17.50 -15.10 4.96
N VAL A 212 18.01 -16.28 5.33
CA VAL A 212 17.36 -17.58 5.02
C VAL A 212 15.93 -17.69 5.56
N LEU A 213 15.62 -16.99 6.64
CA LEU A 213 14.29 -16.92 7.26
C LEU A 213 13.21 -16.44 6.28
N ILE A 214 13.56 -15.58 5.32
CA ILE A 214 12.63 -15.06 4.31
C ILE A 214 12.06 -16.19 3.44
N LYS A 215 12.80 -17.30 3.28
CA LYS A 215 12.33 -18.52 2.59
C LYS A 215 10.99 -19.03 3.12
N ASN A 216 10.70 -18.82 4.40
CA ASN A 216 9.50 -19.33 5.08
C ASN A 216 8.26 -18.46 4.84
N ILE A 217 8.42 -17.23 4.33
CA ILE A 217 7.30 -16.30 4.11
C ILE A 217 6.64 -16.57 2.76
N LYS A 218 5.93 -17.70 2.65
CA LYS A 218 5.31 -18.14 1.38
C LYS A 218 4.18 -17.24 0.89
N SER A 219 3.65 -16.38 1.77
CA SER A 219 2.63 -15.37 1.48
C SER A 219 3.15 -14.08 0.86
N LEU A 220 4.45 -13.95 0.58
CA LEU A 220 5.02 -12.74 -0.01
C LEU A 220 4.42 -12.42 -1.38
N ILE A 221 3.78 -11.26 -1.45
CA ILE A 221 3.27 -10.60 -2.65
C ILE A 221 4.27 -9.55 -3.12
N GLY A 222 4.95 -8.85 -2.21
CA GLY A 222 5.95 -7.85 -2.56
C GLY A 222 7.23 -7.95 -1.75
N LEU A 223 8.37 -7.85 -2.41
CA LEU A 223 9.68 -7.87 -1.78
C LEU A 223 10.56 -6.75 -2.34
N SER A 224 11.06 -5.91 -1.44
CA SER A 224 12.04 -4.87 -1.78
C SER A 224 13.32 -5.09 -0.98
N LEU A 225 14.40 -5.42 -1.68
CA LEU A 225 15.77 -5.53 -1.17
C LEU A 225 16.68 -4.46 -1.78
N SER A 226 16.10 -3.32 -2.19
CA SER A 226 16.83 -2.23 -2.85
C SER A 226 17.94 -1.63 -1.97
N GLY A 227 19.06 -1.23 -2.57
CA GLY A 227 20.12 -0.50 -1.87
C GLY A 227 20.93 -1.37 -0.90
N ASN A 228 21.12 -2.64 -1.23
CA ASN A 228 21.93 -3.56 -0.45
C ASN A 228 23.24 -3.88 -1.21
N LEU A 229 23.93 -4.93 -0.81
CA LEU A 229 25.26 -5.31 -1.30
C LEU A 229 25.24 -6.75 -1.86
N MET A 230 24.10 -7.21 -2.36
CA MET A 230 23.95 -8.58 -2.85
C MET A 230 24.60 -8.72 -4.22
N GLU A 231 25.50 -9.69 -4.36
CA GLU A 231 26.13 -10.06 -5.64
C GLU A 231 25.37 -11.21 -6.33
N THR A 232 24.74 -12.07 -5.54
CA THR A 232 23.94 -13.21 -6.01
C THR A 232 22.67 -13.34 -5.17
N LEU A 233 21.73 -14.16 -5.66
CA LEU A 233 20.54 -14.58 -4.93
C LEU A 233 20.54 -16.11 -4.85
N PRO A 234 20.14 -16.70 -3.73
CA PRO A 234 20.13 -18.16 -3.57
C PRO A 234 19.03 -18.81 -4.41
N ASP A 235 19.21 -20.07 -4.82
CA ASP A 235 18.29 -20.77 -5.74
C ASP A 235 16.84 -20.80 -5.26
N TRP A 236 16.63 -20.96 -3.95
CA TRP A 236 15.29 -20.99 -3.35
C TRP A 236 14.55 -19.65 -3.46
N PHE A 237 15.24 -18.55 -3.77
CA PHE A 237 14.64 -17.23 -3.92
C PHE A 237 13.56 -17.22 -5.01
N TRP A 238 13.75 -18.01 -6.06
CA TRP A 238 12.86 -18.03 -7.22
C TRP A 238 11.58 -18.86 -7.00
N ASP A 239 11.36 -19.37 -5.78
CA ASP A 239 10.19 -20.17 -5.43
C ASP A 239 9.04 -19.38 -4.77
N PHE A 240 9.13 -18.05 -4.66
CA PHE A 240 8.02 -17.20 -4.20
C PHE A 240 6.92 -17.08 -5.26
N LYS A 241 6.05 -18.10 -5.36
CA LYS A 241 5.01 -18.20 -6.40
C LYS A 241 3.94 -17.10 -6.35
N GLU A 242 3.76 -16.48 -5.18
CA GLU A 242 2.79 -15.38 -4.97
C GLU A 242 3.35 -14.00 -5.28
N LEU A 243 4.65 -13.88 -5.61
CA LEU A 243 5.32 -12.59 -5.77
C LEU A 243 4.81 -11.84 -7.01
N GLU A 244 4.29 -10.63 -6.77
CA GLU A 244 3.81 -9.69 -7.79
C GLU A 244 4.74 -8.48 -7.94
N TYR A 245 5.50 -8.13 -6.90
CA TYR A 245 6.42 -7.00 -6.89
C TYR A 245 7.80 -7.42 -6.38
N LEU A 246 8.83 -7.14 -7.18
CA LEU A 246 10.21 -7.41 -6.81
C LEU A 246 11.11 -6.21 -7.14
N ASP A 247 11.73 -5.64 -6.10
CA ASP A 247 12.74 -4.59 -6.23
C ASP A 247 14.09 -5.05 -5.66
N LEU A 248 15.04 -5.29 -6.56
CA LEU A 248 16.43 -5.65 -6.33
C LEU A 248 17.38 -4.53 -6.75
N SER A 249 16.88 -3.32 -6.99
CA SER A 249 17.69 -2.22 -7.50
C SER A 249 18.81 -1.81 -6.55
N ARG A 250 19.87 -1.19 -7.07
CA ARG A 250 20.99 -0.68 -6.25
C ARG A 250 21.64 -1.79 -5.41
N ASN A 251 21.94 -2.91 -6.05
CA ASN A 251 22.73 -4.01 -5.50
C ASN A 251 24.00 -4.20 -6.35
N LEU A 252 24.65 -5.35 -6.25
CA LEU A 252 25.86 -5.71 -7.00
C LEU A 252 25.62 -6.92 -7.91
N LEU A 253 24.37 -7.18 -8.28
CA LEU A 253 23.98 -8.36 -9.07
C LEU A 253 24.63 -8.32 -10.45
N ARG A 254 25.21 -9.44 -10.89
CA ARG A 254 25.84 -9.59 -12.22
C ARG A 254 24.98 -10.32 -13.24
N GLU A 255 24.01 -11.08 -12.75
CA GLU A 255 23.12 -11.89 -13.59
C GLU A 255 21.74 -12.02 -12.96
N ILE A 256 20.76 -12.37 -13.79
CA ILE A 256 19.46 -12.87 -13.37
C ILE A 256 19.36 -14.30 -13.91
N PRO A 257 19.21 -15.34 -13.05
CA PRO A 257 19.23 -16.72 -13.50
C PRO A 257 17.94 -17.07 -14.25
N LYS A 258 18.00 -18.17 -15.02
CA LYS A 258 16.84 -18.70 -15.77
C LYS A 258 15.60 -18.88 -14.88
N SER A 259 15.81 -19.26 -13.61
CA SER A 259 14.79 -19.48 -12.60
C SER A 259 13.85 -18.29 -12.34
N ILE A 260 14.18 -17.08 -12.81
CA ILE A 260 13.25 -15.93 -12.80
C ILE A 260 11.88 -16.30 -13.38
N GLU A 261 11.82 -17.22 -14.36
CA GLU A 261 10.58 -17.69 -14.98
C GLU A 261 9.59 -18.32 -14.01
N ASN A 262 10.03 -18.73 -12.82
CA ASN A 262 9.19 -19.31 -11.79
C ASN A 262 8.26 -18.28 -11.13
N LEU A 263 8.56 -16.97 -11.24
CA LEU A 263 7.77 -15.88 -10.68
C LEU A 263 6.59 -15.52 -11.60
N LYS A 264 5.69 -16.48 -11.87
CA LYS A 264 4.61 -16.37 -12.86
C LYS A 264 3.59 -15.25 -12.57
N LYS A 265 3.51 -14.76 -11.33
CA LYS A 265 2.61 -13.67 -10.92
C LYS A 265 3.28 -12.30 -10.96
N LEU A 266 4.57 -12.22 -11.29
CA LEU A 266 5.32 -10.97 -11.22
C LEU A 266 4.76 -9.93 -12.20
N LYS A 267 4.42 -8.76 -11.66
CA LYS A 267 3.93 -7.59 -12.40
C LYS A 267 4.95 -6.47 -12.44
N HIS A 268 5.80 -6.37 -11.41
CA HIS A 268 6.80 -5.31 -11.30
C HIS A 268 8.16 -5.94 -10.98
N LEU A 269 9.14 -5.70 -11.85
CA LEU A 269 10.52 -6.10 -11.65
C LEU A 269 11.44 -4.88 -11.78
N ASN A 270 12.17 -4.57 -10.73
CA ASN A 270 13.22 -3.56 -10.74
C ASN A 270 14.56 -4.18 -10.37
N VAL A 271 15.48 -4.20 -11.33
CA VAL A 271 16.88 -4.64 -11.17
C VAL A 271 17.84 -3.54 -11.61
N GLY A 272 17.39 -2.28 -11.65
CA GLY A 272 18.23 -1.15 -12.06
C GLY A 272 19.36 -0.85 -11.07
N TYR A 273 20.40 -0.13 -11.50
CA TYR A 273 21.61 0.15 -10.71
C TYR A 273 22.26 -1.13 -10.17
N ASN A 274 22.56 -2.07 -11.06
CA ASN A 274 23.29 -3.29 -10.76
C ASN A 274 24.49 -3.42 -11.73
N GLN A 275 25.06 -4.61 -11.87
CA GLN A 275 26.15 -4.91 -12.79
C GLN A 275 25.75 -5.98 -13.81
N ILE A 276 24.46 -6.06 -14.14
CA ILE A 276 23.90 -7.12 -14.99
C ILE A 276 24.43 -6.95 -16.42
N GLU A 277 25.04 -8.01 -16.97
CA GLU A 277 25.60 -8.00 -18.33
C GLU A 277 24.63 -8.52 -19.39
N GLU A 278 23.71 -9.41 -19.00
CA GLU A 278 22.71 -10.00 -19.87
C GLU A 278 21.41 -10.33 -19.12
N LEU A 279 20.30 -10.34 -19.87
CA LEU A 279 19.03 -10.87 -19.40
C LEU A 279 18.84 -12.30 -19.92
N PRO A 280 18.36 -13.24 -19.10
CA PRO A 280 18.10 -14.59 -19.57
C PRO A 280 16.94 -14.58 -20.57
N ASN A 281 16.97 -15.47 -21.56
CA ASN A 281 15.85 -15.66 -22.50
C ASN A 281 14.53 -15.96 -21.77
N SER A 282 14.59 -16.56 -20.57
CA SER A 282 13.42 -16.87 -19.77
C SER A 282 12.69 -15.64 -19.19
N ILE A 283 13.25 -14.43 -19.32
CA ILE A 283 12.55 -13.18 -18.96
C ILE A 283 11.21 -13.05 -19.71
N GLY A 284 11.14 -13.49 -20.97
CA GLY A 284 9.92 -13.48 -21.77
C GLY A 284 8.78 -14.36 -21.22
N ASN A 285 9.08 -15.26 -20.27
CA ASN A 285 8.08 -16.11 -19.63
C ASN A 285 7.29 -15.39 -18.52
N LEU A 286 7.64 -14.14 -18.18
CA LEU A 286 6.93 -13.30 -17.23
C LEU A 286 5.75 -12.58 -17.90
N THR A 287 4.78 -13.33 -18.42
CA THR A 287 3.69 -12.81 -19.27
C THR A 287 2.74 -11.84 -18.57
N ARG A 288 2.81 -11.73 -17.23
CA ARG A 288 2.06 -10.76 -16.41
C ARG A 288 2.85 -9.50 -16.06
N LEU A 289 4.10 -9.39 -16.49
CA LEU A 289 4.96 -8.26 -16.16
C LEU A 289 4.42 -6.99 -16.82
N GLU A 290 4.09 -5.99 -16.00
CA GLU A 290 3.56 -4.68 -16.41
C GLU A 290 4.66 -3.61 -16.40
N ARG A 291 5.67 -3.76 -15.52
CA ARG A 291 6.79 -2.83 -15.42
C ARG A 291 8.12 -3.54 -15.25
N LEU A 292 9.09 -3.17 -16.09
CA LEU A 292 10.45 -3.68 -16.06
C LEU A 292 11.45 -2.53 -16.02
N VAL A 293 12.29 -2.51 -15.00
CA VAL A 293 13.37 -1.53 -14.84
C VAL A 293 14.71 -2.25 -14.80
N ILE A 294 15.53 -2.03 -15.82
CA ILE A 294 16.89 -2.56 -15.97
C ILE A 294 17.94 -1.45 -16.14
N ALA A 295 17.54 -0.18 -15.95
CA ALA A 295 18.42 0.97 -16.15
C ALA A 295 19.68 0.92 -15.28
N ASP A 296 20.75 1.59 -15.71
CA ASP A 296 22.04 1.61 -15.01
C ASP A 296 22.58 0.19 -14.76
N ASN A 297 22.82 -0.54 -15.85
CA ASN A 297 23.45 -1.86 -15.87
C ASN A 297 24.51 -1.94 -16.99
N LYS A 298 25.04 -3.13 -17.28
CA LYS A 298 26.04 -3.37 -18.32
C LYS A 298 25.48 -4.13 -19.53
N ILE A 299 24.15 -4.08 -19.73
CA ILE A 299 23.47 -4.90 -20.73
C ILE A 299 23.84 -4.42 -22.13
N LYS A 300 24.29 -5.36 -22.97
CA LYS A 300 24.71 -5.08 -24.36
C LYS A 300 23.64 -5.44 -25.39
N LEU A 301 22.84 -6.45 -25.10
CA LEU A 301 21.82 -7.01 -25.98
C LEU A 301 20.58 -7.36 -25.16
N LEU A 302 19.41 -7.12 -25.73
CA LEU A 302 18.16 -7.64 -25.20
C LEU A 302 17.85 -8.99 -25.87
N PRO A 303 17.38 -10.01 -25.12
CA PRO A 303 16.98 -11.28 -25.71
C PRO A 303 15.76 -11.09 -26.61
N ASN A 304 15.66 -11.86 -27.70
CA ASN A 304 14.49 -11.80 -28.59
C ASN A 304 13.18 -12.09 -27.84
N SER A 305 13.22 -12.90 -26.77
CA SER A 305 12.06 -13.20 -25.94
C SER A 305 11.49 -12.00 -25.17
N ILE A 306 12.17 -10.85 -25.12
CA ILE A 306 11.61 -9.64 -24.51
C ILE A 306 10.27 -9.23 -25.14
N GLY A 307 10.09 -9.55 -26.44
CA GLY A 307 8.85 -9.31 -27.17
C GLY A 307 7.63 -10.11 -26.66
N GLU A 308 7.85 -11.17 -25.87
CA GLU A 308 6.78 -11.98 -25.29
C GLU A 308 6.12 -11.33 -24.07
N LEU A 309 6.69 -10.23 -23.55
CA LEU A 309 6.13 -9.45 -22.44
C LEU A 309 4.95 -8.59 -22.91
N LYS A 310 3.87 -9.23 -23.34
CA LYS A 310 2.69 -8.58 -23.95
C LYS A 310 1.90 -7.70 -23.00
N ALA A 311 2.04 -7.91 -21.68
CA ALA A 311 1.42 -7.08 -20.64
C ALA A 311 2.27 -5.87 -20.22
N LEU A 312 3.51 -5.75 -20.72
CA LEU A 312 4.43 -4.71 -20.29
C LEU A 312 3.97 -3.34 -20.79
N LYS A 313 3.85 -2.39 -19.87
CA LYS A 313 3.46 -1.00 -20.10
C LYS A 313 4.65 -0.06 -20.01
N ASP A 314 5.50 -0.27 -19.01
CA ASP A 314 6.68 0.56 -18.76
C ASP A 314 7.95 -0.25 -18.88
N PHE A 315 8.81 0.12 -19.84
CA PHE A 315 10.14 -0.47 -19.98
C PHE A 315 11.23 0.59 -19.84
N ILE A 316 11.95 0.56 -18.71
CA ILE A 316 13.03 1.51 -18.41
C ILE A 316 14.37 0.79 -18.52
N SER A 317 15.11 1.06 -19.59
CA SER A 317 16.36 0.36 -19.92
C SER A 317 17.54 1.28 -20.20
N GLY A 318 17.40 2.57 -19.92
CA GLY A 318 18.45 3.56 -20.14
C GLY A 318 19.75 3.29 -19.36
N ALA A 319 20.80 4.06 -19.68
CA ALA A 319 22.13 3.92 -19.06
C ALA A 319 22.66 2.46 -19.13
N ASN A 320 22.57 1.86 -20.31
CA ASN A 320 23.11 0.54 -20.62
C ASN A 320 23.97 0.61 -21.90
N SER A 321 24.66 -0.47 -22.24
CA SER A 321 25.46 -0.56 -23.49
C SER A 321 24.68 -1.17 -24.66
N ILE A 322 23.35 -1.03 -24.67
CA ILE A 322 22.47 -1.63 -25.69
C ILE A 322 22.74 -0.97 -27.04
N LYS A 323 23.07 -1.76 -28.06
CA LYS A 323 23.34 -1.28 -29.43
C LYS A 323 22.15 -1.40 -30.39
N SER A 324 21.26 -2.34 -30.11
CA SER A 324 20.11 -2.64 -30.96
C SER A 324 18.96 -3.17 -30.12
N ILE A 325 17.73 -2.93 -30.59
CA ILE A 325 16.51 -3.51 -30.05
C ILE A 325 16.05 -4.62 -30.99
N PRO A 326 15.69 -5.82 -30.49
CA PRO A 326 15.23 -6.91 -31.34
C PRO A 326 13.92 -6.55 -32.04
N ASP A 327 13.70 -7.09 -33.25
CA ASP A 327 12.45 -6.89 -34.01
C ASP A 327 11.21 -7.34 -33.22
N SER A 328 11.36 -8.27 -32.28
CA SER A 328 10.28 -8.75 -31.42
C SER A 328 9.69 -7.67 -30.51
N ILE A 329 10.35 -6.51 -30.32
CA ILE A 329 9.77 -5.38 -29.58
C ILE A 329 8.38 -5.00 -30.10
N GLY A 330 8.14 -5.13 -31.42
CA GLY A 330 6.85 -4.82 -32.03
C GLY A 330 5.68 -5.70 -31.57
N TYR A 331 5.95 -6.79 -30.84
CA TYR A 331 4.92 -7.68 -30.26
C TYR A 331 4.42 -7.21 -28.88
N MET A 332 5.09 -6.24 -28.25
CA MET A 332 4.74 -5.72 -26.92
C MET A 332 3.59 -4.71 -27.02
N THR A 333 2.42 -5.19 -27.43
CA THR A 333 1.27 -4.33 -27.79
C THR A 333 0.72 -3.46 -26.65
N SER A 334 0.99 -3.78 -25.39
CA SER A 334 0.61 -2.96 -24.23
C SER A 334 1.64 -1.89 -23.85
N LEU A 335 2.77 -1.80 -24.55
CA LEU A 335 3.85 -0.90 -24.16
C LEU A 335 3.44 0.56 -24.37
N GLU A 336 3.46 1.32 -23.27
CA GLU A 336 3.06 2.72 -23.18
C GLU A 336 4.27 3.66 -23.09
N SER A 337 5.32 3.22 -22.39
CA SER A 337 6.54 4.00 -22.17
C SER A 337 7.77 3.14 -22.40
N LEU A 338 8.68 3.62 -23.25
CA LEU A 338 9.96 2.98 -23.54
C LEU A 338 11.10 3.98 -23.34
N ASP A 339 11.97 3.69 -22.36
CA ASP A 339 13.17 4.48 -22.11
C ASP A 339 14.44 3.73 -22.54
N LEU A 340 15.09 4.31 -23.53
CA LEU A 340 16.35 3.89 -24.17
C LEU A 340 17.41 5.01 -24.08
N SER A 341 17.24 5.95 -23.16
CA SER A 341 18.16 7.06 -22.97
C SER A 341 19.54 6.57 -22.52
N GLU A 342 20.60 7.26 -22.89
CA GLU A 342 21.98 6.91 -22.52
C GLU A 342 22.36 5.48 -22.91
N THR A 343 21.83 5.00 -24.05
CA THR A 343 22.22 3.73 -24.69
C THR A 343 23.06 3.96 -25.95
N LEU A 344 23.60 2.89 -26.53
CA LEU A 344 24.38 2.93 -27.77
C LEU A 344 23.53 2.64 -29.02
N ILE A 345 22.21 2.80 -28.94
CA ILE A 345 21.31 2.47 -30.04
C ILE A 345 21.50 3.44 -31.21
N GLU A 346 21.75 2.88 -32.40
CA GLU A 346 21.91 3.64 -33.64
C GLU A 346 20.66 3.63 -34.52
N THR A 347 19.86 2.56 -34.45
CA THR A 347 18.65 2.37 -35.25
C THR A 347 17.53 1.74 -34.43
N LEU A 348 16.28 2.04 -34.81
CA LEU A 348 15.11 1.32 -34.30
C LEU A 348 14.69 0.25 -35.31
N PRO A 349 14.22 -0.92 -34.86
CA PRO A 349 13.64 -1.91 -35.75
C PRO A 349 12.36 -1.38 -36.42
N ASN A 350 12.09 -1.81 -37.65
CA ASN A 350 10.88 -1.41 -38.38
C ASN A 350 9.59 -1.80 -37.64
N SER A 351 9.65 -2.84 -36.81
CA SER A 351 8.54 -3.32 -36.01
C SER A 351 8.10 -2.36 -34.90
N ILE A 352 8.92 -1.36 -34.54
CA ILE A 352 8.57 -0.35 -33.52
C ILE A 352 7.26 0.39 -33.86
N LYS A 353 6.93 0.49 -35.15
CA LYS A 353 5.69 1.11 -35.64
C LYS A 353 4.42 0.34 -35.23
N TYR A 354 4.54 -0.91 -34.79
CA TYR A 354 3.43 -1.76 -34.38
C TYR A 354 3.04 -1.59 -32.90
N LEU A 355 3.83 -0.84 -32.13
CA LEU A 355 3.49 -0.46 -30.77
C LEU A 355 2.36 0.58 -30.76
N LYS A 356 1.12 0.09 -30.73
CA LYS A 356 -0.08 0.95 -30.89
C LYS A 356 -0.35 1.85 -29.68
N ASN A 357 0.08 1.43 -28.49
CA ASN A 357 -0.16 2.14 -27.23
C ASN A 357 1.03 3.00 -26.77
N LEU A 358 2.10 3.09 -27.58
CA LEU A 358 3.33 3.78 -27.18
C LEU A 358 3.09 5.29 -27.14
N ASN A 359 3.01 5.82 -25.93
CA ASN A 359 2.78 7.23 -25.64
C ASN A 359 4.10 7.99 -25.51
N ALA A 360 5.13 7.38 -24.91
CA ALA A 360 6.41 8.03 -24.68
C ALA A 360 7.59 7.16 -25.11
N LEU A 361 8.53 7.76 -25.84
CA LEU A 361 9.79 7.16 -26.24
C LEU A 361 10.96 8.09 -25.88
N TYR A 362 11.79 7.65 -24.94
CA TYR A 362 12.96 8.40 -24.49
C TYR A 362 14.22 7.85 -25.16
N LEU A 363 14.94 8.73 -25.87
CA LEU A 363 16.15 8.45 -26.65
C LEU A 363 17.25 9.49 -26.34
N MET A 364 17.15 10.16 -25.20
CA MET A 364 18.10 11.20 -24.79
C MET A 364 19.49 10.59 -24.69
N ASP A 365 20.52 11.27 -25.21
CA ASP A 365 21.91 10.78 -25.17
C ASP A 365 22.15 9.39 -25.76
N SER A 366 21.30 8.95 -26.69
CA SER A 366 21.55 7.78 -27.53
C SER A 366 22.33 8.15 -28.80
N MET A 367 22.71 7.14 -29.59
CA MET A 367 23.42 7.33 -30.86
C MET A 367 22.47 7.53 -32.06
N ILE A 368 21.16 7.39 -31.84
CA ILE A 368 20.16 7.48 -32.89
C ILE A 368 19.98 8.91 -33.38
N LYS A 369 19.83 9.05 -34.69
CA LYS A 369 19.48 10.31 -35.33
C LYS A 369 18.01 10.32 -35.69
N ASP A 370 17.44 11.53 -35.75
CA ASP A 370 16.08 11.71 -36.24
C ASP A 370 15.95 11.11 -37.65
N ASN A 371 14.95 10.24 -37.84
CA ASN A 371 14.76 9.44 -39.04
C ASN A 371 13.27 9.23 -39.34
N TYR A 372 12.96 8.53 -40.44
CA TYR A 372 11.58 8.28 -40.86
C TYR A 372 10.72 7.56 -39.80
N LEU A 373 11.29 6.61 -39.04
CA LEU A 373 10.57 5.90 -37.99
C LEU A 373 10.20 6.84 -36.85
N ILE A 374 11.12 7.68 -36.41
CA ILE A 374 10.86 8.70 -35.37
C ILE A 374 9.76 9.66 -35.81
N LYS A 375 9.80 10.15 -37.06
CA LYS A 375 8.74 10.98 -37.64
C LYS A 375 7.39 10.25 -37.68
N THR A 376 7.40 8.95 -38.00
CA THR A 376 6.20 8.11 -38.03
C THR A 376 5.58 7.95 -36.65
N LEU A 377 6.40 7.74 -35.61
CA LEU A 377 5.94 7.65 -34.22
C LEU A 377 5.32 8.97 -33.75
N ARG A 378 5.98 10.11 -34.00
CA ARG A 378 5.43 11.44 -33.69
C ARG A 378 4.07 11.69 -34.37
N ARG A 379 3.92 11.31 -35.64
CA ARG A 379 2.64 11.44 -36.37
C ARG A 379 1.51 10.57 -35.79
N LYS A 380 1.86 9.49 -35.09
CA LYS A 380 0.90 8.64 -34.36
C LYS A 380 0.55 9.16 -32.97
N GLY A 381 1.15 10.29 -32.54
CA GLY A 381 0.93 10.87 -31.22
C GLY A 381 1.90 10.39 -30.14
N THR A 382 2.96 9.66 -30.49
CA THR A 382 4.01 9.31 -29.52
C THR A 382 4.91 10.51 -29.23
N ASP A 383 5.06 10.86 -27.96
CA ASP A 383 6.03 11.82 -27.48
C ASP A 383 7.45 11.22 -27.57
N VAL A 384 8.25 11.71 -28.52
CA VAL A 384 9.62 11.24 -28.73
C VAL A 384 10.63 12.27 -28.21
N PHE A 385 11.27 11.93 -27.09
CA PHE A 385 12.31 12.73 -26.44
C PHE A 385 13.68 12.36 -27.02
N LEU A 386 14.14 13.17 -27.96
CA LEU A 386 15.42 12.99 -28.63
C LEU A 386 16.24 14.27 -28.49
N LYS A 387 17.31 14.22 -27.70
CA LYS A 387 18.31 15.29 -27.62
C LYS A 387 19.64 14.68 -27.19
N ARG A 388 20.71 15.16 -27.81
CA ARG A 388 22.08 14.86 -27.37
C ARG A 388 22.53 16.00 -26.47
N ILE A 389 22.88 15.70 -25.24
CA ILE A 389 23.67 16.61 -24.41
C ILE A 389 25.05 16.66 -25.08
N THR A 390 25.34 17.75 -25.78
CA THR A 390 26.72 18.13 -26.06
C THR A 390 27.38 18.32 -24.70
N LYS A 391 28.09 17.30 -24.21
CA LYS A 391 29.02 17.48 -23.08
C LYS A 391 30.01 18.55 -23.53
N ASN A 392 29.79 19.79 -23.09
CA ASN A 392 30.81 20.81 -23.14
C ASN A 392 32.01 20.21 -22.42
N LYS A 393 33.07 19.92 -23.18
CA LYS A 393 34.38 19.59 -22.63
C LYS A 393 34.75 20.74 -21.70
N LYS A 394 34.55 20.56 -20.40
CA LYS A 394 35.22 21.39 -19.40
C LYS A 394 36.60 20.78 -19.23
N ASN A 395 37.58 21.57 -19.66
CA ASN A 395 39.02 21.34 -19.58
C ASN A 395 39.48 21.01 -18.18
#